data_AF-A0A151MA44-F1
#
_entry.id   AF-A0A151MA44-F1
#
_cell.length_a   1.000
_cell.length_b   1.000
_cell.length_c   1.000
_cell.angle_alpha   90.00
_cell.angle_beta   90.00
_cell.angle_gamma   90.00
#
_symmetry.space_group_name_H-M   'P 1'
#
loop_
_entity.id
_entity.type
_entity.pdbx_description
1 polymer ?
#
loop_
_entity_poly.entity_id
_entity_poly.type
_entity_poly.pdbx_seq_one_letter_code
_entity_poly.pdbx_strand_id
1 'polypeptide(L)'
;MAAPTGRAVAGAARLLAGLQATSFSIRTSATISSTEKVPHSLWKLGRLNHVAIAVPDLEKARSLYKDVLGAQVSETVPLPEHGVYTVFVELGNTKLELLHPLGERSPIAGFLQKNKAGGMHHVCIEDSSLLRK
;
A
#
# COMPACT_ATOMS: atom_id res chain seq x y z
N MET A 1 -0.42 -77.55 -4.33
CA MET A 1 0.66 -77.56 -5.35
C MET A 1 1.84 -76.83 -4.74
N ALA A 2 2.77 -77.51 -4.05
CA ALA A 2 3.89 -78.28 -4.59
C ALA A 2 4.92 -77.43 -5.36
N ALA A 3 5.93 -76.93 -4.61
CA ALA A 3 7.38 -76.97 -4.86
C ALA A 3 7.98 -76.39 -6.19
N PRO A 4 9.31 -76.24 -6.35
CA PRO A 4 10.41 -76.15 -5.36
C PRO A 4 11.58 -75.17 -5.73
N THR A 5 12.59 -75.08 -4.83
CA THR A 5 14.08 -75.06 -5.07
C THR A 5 14.71 -74.01 -6.01
N GLY A 6 15.88 -73.41 -5.77
CA GLY A 6 17.01 -73.64 -4.86
C GLY A 6 18.05 -72.53 -5.20
N ARG A 7 18.69 -71.90 -4.22
CA ARG A 7 20.02 -72.23 -3.65
C ARG A 7 21.19 -72.18 -4.66
N ALA A 8 22.04 -71.16 -4.56
CA ALA A 8 23.50 -71.29 -4.30
C ALA A 8 24.15 -69.89 -4.12
N VAL A 9 24.71 -69.52 -2.95
CA VAL A 9 26.13 -69.64 -2.49
C VAL A 9 27.17 -69.18 -3.53
N ALA A 10 28.27 -68.48 -3.23
CA ALA A 10 28.94 -68.06 -2.00
C ALA A 10 30.04 -67.03 -2.38
N GLY A 11 30.58 -66.35 -1.37
CA GLY A 11 31.94 -65.82 -1.41
C GLY A 11 32.00 -64.29 -1.39
N ALA A 12 32.83 -63.65 -0.57
CA ALA A 12 33.80 -64.16 0.36
C ALA A 12 34.15 -63.06 1.36
N ALA A 13 34.46 -63.50 2.57
CA ALA A 13 35.55 -62.98 3.38
C ALA A 13 35.46 -61.55 3.93
N ARG A 14 35.51 -61.54 5.27
CA ARG A 14 36.40 -60.70 6.10
C ARG A 14 35.95 -59.23 6.23
N LEU A 15 36.11 -58.53 7.35
CA LEU A 15 37.01 -58.66 8.48
C LEU A 15 36.45 -57.72 9.59
N LEU A 16 36.56 -58.15 10.85
CA LEU A 16 36.71 -57.37 12.10
C LEU A 16 36.16 -55.93 12.21
N ALA A 17 35.27 -55.78 13.20
CA ALA A 17 35.36 -54.86 14.34
C ALA A 17 36.00 -53.47 14.14
N GLY A 18 35.20 -52.44 14.39
CA GLY A 18 35.69 -51.08 14.60
C GLY A 18 34.60 -50.17 15.12
N LEU A 19 34.40 -50.18 16.44
CA LEU A 19 33.63 -49.16 17.15
C LEU A 19 34.39 -47.82 16.95
N GLN A 20 33.93 -46.95 16.06
CA GLN A 20 34.47 -45.59 15.95
C GLN A 20 33.47 -44.60 16.50
N ALA A 21 33.91 -43.95 17.58
CA ALA A 21 33.21 -42.91 18.29
C ALA A 21 32.71 -41.83 17.32
N THR A 22 31.43 -41.48 17.45
CA THR A 22 30.84 -40.32 16.80
C THR A 22 31.62 -39.09 17.21
N SER A 23 32.41 -38.56 16.27
CA SER A 23 33.15 -37.32 16.47
C SER A 23 32.14 -36.19 16.45
N PHE A 24 31.67 -35.79 17.63
CA PHE A 24 30.83 -34.62 17.84
C PHE A 24 31.69 -33.38 17.58
N SER A 25 31.70 -32.91 16.33
CA SER A 25 32.28 -31.61 16.02
C SER A 25 31.31 -30.54 16.50
N ILE A 26 31.53 -30.06 17.73
CA ILE A 26 30.89 -28.83 18.24
C ILE A 26 31.32 -27.70 17.30
N ARG A 27 30.43 -27.27 16.41
CA ARG A 27 30.62 -26.01 15.70
C ARG A 27 30.56 -24.91 16.74
N THR A 28 31.71 -24.29 16.98
CA THR A 28 31.86 -23.04 17.72
C THR A 28 30.79 -22.06 17.26
N SER A 29 29.95 -21.62 18.18
CA SER A 29 28.98 -20.55 18.00
C SER A 29 29.68 -19.32 17.43
N ALA A 30 29.51 -19.08 16.13
CA ALA A 30 29.65 -17.73 15.62
C ALA A 30 28.50 -16.95 16.25
N THR A 31 28.83 -16.06 17.17
CA THR A 31 27.91 -15.02 17.64
C THR A 31 27.39 -14.31 16.39
N ILE A 32 26.16 -14.60 16.00
CA ILE A 32 25.45 -13.79 15.01
C ILE A 32 25.22 -12.46 15.71
N SER A 33 26.18 -11.54 15.54
CA SER A 33 25.94 -10.13 15.78
C SER A 33 25.10 -9.64 14.62
N SER A 34 23.80 -9.94 14.67
CA SER A 34 22.82 -9.41 13.75
C SER A 34 22.55 -7.96 14.15
N THR A 35 23.45 -7.06 13.78
CA THR A 35 23.04 -5.69 13.42
C THR A 35 22.46 -5.74 12.00
N GLU A 36 21.41 -6.53 11.79
CA GLU A 36 20.59 -6.41 10.60
C GLU A 36 19.82 -5.10 10.78
N LYS A 37 20.36 -4.01 10.21
CA LYS A 37 19.63 -2.75 10.07
C LYS A 37 18.30 -3.08 9.41
N VAL A 38 17.21 -2.80 10.12
CA VAL A 38 15.86 -2.82 9.55
C VAL A 38 15.93 -2.04 8.22
N PRO A 39 15.57 -2.64 7.08
CA PRO A 39 15.65 -1.94 5.81
C PRO A 39 14.79 -0.68 5.89
N HIS A 40 15.36 0.46 5.50
CA HIS A 40 14.60 1.71 5.41
C HIS A 40 13.41 1.48 4.47
N SER A 41 12.22 1.48 5.09
CA SER A 41 10.86 1.38 4.54
C SER A 41 10.71 0.94 3.08
N LEU A 42 10.16 -0.27 2.88
CA LEU A 42 9.67 -0.75 1.58
C LEU A 42 8.49 0.07 1.04
N TRP A 43 7.80 0.83 1.91
CA TRP A 43 6.72 1.75 1.52
C TRP A 43 7.14 3.18 1.73
N LYS A 44 7.11 3.93 0.66
CA LYS A 44 7.74 5.23 0.57
C LYS A 44 6.67 6.31 0.64
N LEU A 45 5.94 6.35 1.75
CA LEU A 45 4.84 7.27 1.97
C LEU A 45 5.32 8.72 1.84
N GLY A 46 4.66 9.48 0.96
CA GLY A 46 4.96 10.86 0.65
C GLY A 46 4.17 11.86 1.49
N ARG A 47 4.10 13.10 1.00
CA ARG A 47 3.36 14.19 1.64
C ARG A 47 1.85 14.07 1.39
N LEU A 48 1.09 14.78 2.21
CA LEU A 48 -0.32 15.04 1.95
C LEU A 48 -0.46 15.90 0.68
N ASN A 49 -1.07 15.34 -0.35
CA ASN A 49 -1.33 16.06 -1.59
C ASN A 49 -2.52 17.00 -1.44
N HIS A 50 -3.68 16.46 -1.02
CA HIS A 50 -4.89 17.24 -0.78
C HIS A 50 -5.87 16.54 0.17
N VAL A 51 -6.79 17.34 0.72
CA VAL A 51 -8.01 16.87 1.38
C VAL A 51 -9.20 17.21 0.51
N ALA A 52 -9.95 16.20 0.09
CA ALA A 52 -11.13 16.39 -0.75
C ALA A 52 -12.38 16.62 0.11
N ILE A 53 -13.14 17.65 -0.23
CA ILE A 53 -14.37 18.05 0.44
C ILE A 53 -15.49 18.05 -0.59
N ALA A 54 -16.48 17.17 -0.42
CA ALA A 54 -17.67 17.20 -1.26
C ALA A 54 -18.58 18.33 -0.79
N VAL A 55 -18.97 19.21 -1.71
CA VAL A 55 -19.78 20.39 -1.41
C VAL A 55 -21.09 20.40 -2.20
N PRO A 56 -22.22 20.79 -1.59
CA PRO A 56 -23.51 20.83 -2.28
C PRO A 56 -23.65 22.00 -3.25
N ASP A 57 -22.81 23.03 -3.11
CA ASP A 57 -22.78 24.22 -3.96
C ASP A 57 -21.33 24.68 -4.10
N LEU A 58 -20.76 24.50 -5.29
CA LEU A 58 -19.34 24.74 -5.53
C LEU A 58 -19.00 26.23 -5.49
N GLU A 59 -19.87 27.10 -6.01
CA GLU A 59 -19.62 28.53 -6.07
C GLU A 59 -19.70 29.16 -4.67
N LYS A 60 -20.67 28.74 -3.85
CA LYS A 60 -20.72 29.19 -2.45
C LYS A 60 -19.49 28.72 -1.66
N ALA A 61 -19.08 27.47 -1.83
CA ALA A 61 -17.90 26.95 -1.15
C ALA A 61 -16.63 27.69 -1.62
N ARG A 62 -16.49 27.91 -2.93
CA ARG A 62 -15.40 28.70 -3.52
C ARG A 62 -15.34 30.12 -2.95
N SER A 63 -16.47 30.82 -2.91
CA SER A 63 -16.57 32.18 -2.38
C SER A 63 -16.25 32.24 -0.88
N LEU A 64 -16.66 31.24 -0.09
CA LEU A 64 -16.28 31.15 1.32
C LEU A 64 -14.75 31.15 1.49
N TYR A 65 -14.04 30.27 0.78
CA TYR A 65 -12.58 30.21 0.91
C TYR A 65 -11.88 31.44 0.31
N LYS A 66 -12.37 31.96 -0.81
CA LYS A 66 -11.75 33.09 -1.52
C LYS A 66 -12.04 34.43 -0.85
N ASP A 67 -13.31 34.75 -0.67
CA ASP A 67 -13.76 36.11 -0.35
C ASP A 67 -13.88 36.32 1.17
N VAL A 68 -14.24 35.28 1.93
CA VAL A 68 -14.39 35.38 3.39
C VAL A 68 -13.09 35.04 4.10
N LEU A 69 -12.44 33.94 3.70
CA LEU A 69 -11.22 33.45 4.35
C LEU A 69 -9.94 33.98 3.69
N GLY A 70 -10.03 34.63 2.52
CA GLY A 70 -8.89 35.26 1.85
C GLY A 70 -7.87 34.29 1.26
N ALA A 71 -8.25 33.03 1.02
CA ALA A 71 -7.37 32.04 0.42
C ALA A 71 -7.22 32.26 -1.10
N GLN A 72 -6.12 31.76 -1.66
CA GLN A 72 -6.00 31.66 -3.12
C GLN A 72 -6.80 30.46 -3.61
N VAL A 73 -7.74 30.70 -4.51
CA VAL A 73 -8.69 29.68 -5.00
C VAL A 73 -8.72 29.68 -6.52
N SER A 74 -8.59 28.49 -7.12
CA SER A 74 -8.60 28.30 -8.56
C SER A 74 -9.96 28.61 -9.20
N GLU A 75 -9.99 28.63 -10.53
CA GLU A 75 -11.25 28.52 -11.28
C GLU A 75 -11.87 27.13 -11.14
N THR A 76 -13.16 27.04 -11.42
CA THR A 76 -13.92 25.79 -11.49
C THR A 76 -13.51 25.01 -12.73
N VAL A 77 -13.09 23.75 -12.56
CA VAL A 77 -12.65 22.88 -13.65
C VAL A 77 -13.60 21.68 -13.76
N PRO A 78 -14.24 21.45 -14.91
CA PRO A 78 -14.99 20.22 -15.16
C PRO A 78 -14.03 19.05 -15.41
N LEU A 79 -14.27 17.91 -14.75
CA LEU A 79 -13.59 16.64 -14.99
C LEU A 79 -14.63 15.55 -15.35
N PRO A 80 -15.11 15.51 -16.61
CA PRO A 80 -16.18 14.61 -17.03
C PRO A 80 -15.86 13.14 -16.81
N GLU A 81 -14.61 12.73 -17.04
CA GLU A 81 -14.16 11.33 -16.85
C GLU A 81 -14.27 10.87 -15.38
N HIS A 82 -14.16 11.82 -14.45
CA HIS A 82 -14.31 11.57 -13.01
C HIS A 82 -15.71 11.90 -12.49
N GLY A 83 -16.59 12.46 -13.32
CA GLY A 83 -17.94 12.85 -12.94
C GLY A 83 -17.99 13.92 -11.85
N VAL A 84 -17.01 14.84 -11.81
CA VAL A 84 -16.96 15.93 -10.83
C VAL A 84 -16.53 17.26 -11.46
N TYR A 85 -17.00 18.36 -10.89
CA TYR A 85 -16.33 19.65 -10.94
C TYR A 85 -15.36 19.75 -9.75
N THR A 86 -14.22 20.40 -9.97
CA THR A 86 -13.22 20.62 -8.92
C THR A 86 -12.81 22.09 -8.83
N VAL A 87 -12.50 22.53 -7.61
CA VAL A 87 -11.87 23.82 -7.30
C VAL A 87 -10.78 23.55 -6.26
N PHE A 88 -9.60 24.13 -6.46
CA PHE A 88 -8.48 24.02 -5.52
C PHE A 88 -8.35 25.26 -4.65
N VAL A 89 -8.21 25.05 -3.34
CA VAL A 89 -7.84 26.07 -2.36
C VAL A 89 -6.39 25.83 -1.95
N GLU A 90 -5.52 26.82 -2.19
CA GLU A 90 -4.10 26.74 -1.87
C GLU A 90 -3.84 27.17 -0.43
N LEU A 91 -3.23 26.29 0.38
CA LEU A 91 -2.89 26.55 1.79
C LEU A 91 -1.37 26.66 2.02
N GLY A 92 -0.57 26.62 0.95
CA GLY A 92 0.89 26.66 0.98
C GLY A 92 1.54 25.30 1.25
N ASN A 93 1.15 24.58 2.31
CA ASN A 93 1.69 23.25 2.63
C ASN A 93 0.95 22.10 1.94
N THR A 94 -0.32 22.31 1.58
CA THR A 94 -1.20 21.35 0.91
C THR A 94 -2.36 22.08 0.24
N LYS A 95 -3.31 21.33 -0.33
CA LYS A 95 -4.50 21.86 -0.98
C LYS A 95 -5.78 21.29 -0.39
N LEU A 96 -6.86 22.08 -0.43
CA LEU A 96 -8.21 21.53 -0.36
C LEU A 96 -8.73 21.37 -1.77
N GLU A 97 -9.34 20.23 -2.04
CA GLU A 97 -10.04 19.96 -3.29
C GLU A 97 -11.54 19.97 -3.04
N LEU A 98 -12.24 21.00 -3.53
CA LEU A 98 -13.68 21.11 -3.41
C LEU A 98 -14.33 20.40 -4.59
N LEU A 99 -15.13 19.38 -4.31
CA LEU A 99 -15.75 18.54 -5.32
C LEU A 99 -17.26 18.74 -5.36
N HIS A 100 -17.80 18.89 -6.57
CA HIS A 100 -19.24 18.91 -6.80
C HIS A 100 -19.62 17.92 -7.92
N PRO A 101 -20.75 17.21 -7.84
CA PRO A 101 -21.16 16.28 -8.88
C PRO A 101 -21.22 16.91 -10.27
N LEU A 102 -20.69 16.19 -11.26
CA LEU A 102 -20.90 16.48 -12.68
C LEU A 102 -21.57 15.27 -13.33
N GLY A 103 -22.78 15.48 -13.84
CA GLY A 103 -23.61 14.43 -14.43
C GLY A 103 -24.30 13.52 -13.41
N GLU A 104 -25.22 12.68 -13.90
CA GLU A 104 -26.11 11.85 -13.07
C GLU A 104 -25.39 10.67 -12.38
N ARG A 105 -24.24 10.25 -12.91
CA ARG A 105 -23.46 9.09 -12.42
C ARG A 105 -22.23 9.49 -11.62
N SER A 106 -22.21 10.69 -11.04
CA SER A 106 -21.09 11.15 -10.24
C SER A 106 -20.82 10.22 -9.05
N PRO A 107 -19.56 9.81 -8.81
CA PRO A 107 -19.22 8.91 -7.71
C PRO A 107 -19.53 9.49 -6.32
N ILE A 108 -19.57 10.82 -6.20
CA ILE A 108 -19.83 11.52 -4.93
C ILE A 108 -21.31 11.88 -4.71
N ALA A 109 -22.20 11.59 -5.67
CA ALA A 109 -23.62 11.93 -5.57
C ALA A 109 -24.29 11.26 -4.36
N GLY A 110 -24.02 9.96 -4.15
CA GLY A 110 -24.54 9.23 -2.99
C GLY A 110 -24.01 9.75 -1.65
N PHE A 111 -22.79 10.29 -1.63
CA PHE A 111 -22.23 10.92 -0.44
C PHE A 111 -22.99 12.20 -0.06
N LEU A 112 -23.28 13.07 -1.03
CA LEU A 112 -24.04 14.31 -0.79
C LEU A 112 -25.52 14.06 -0.47
N GLN A 113 -26.11 12.98 -0.97
CA GLN A 113 -27.47 12.59 -0.55
C GLN A 113 -27.54 12.26 0.94
N LYS A 114 -26.50 11.59 1.48
CA LYS A 114 -26.39 11.28 2.91
C LYS A 114 -25.96 12.50 3.72
N ASN A 115 -25.03 13.29 3.18
CA ASN A 115 -24.43 14.46 3.83
C ASN A 115 -24.85 15.74 3.09
N LYS A 116 -26.09 16.19 3.33
CA LYS A 116 -26.71 17.30 2.57
C LYS A 116 -25.95 18.63 2.67
N ALA A 117 -25.22 18.85 3.76
CA ALA A 117 -24.39 20.04 3.96
C ALA A 117 -22.98 19.92 3.36
N GLY A 118 -22.63 18.77 2.77
CA GLY A 118 -21.26 18.44 2.37
C GLY A 118 -20.44 17.81 3.49
N GLY A 119 -19.15 17.61 3.23
CA GLY A 119 -18.20 17.07 4.21
C GLY A 119 -16.89 16.60 3.60
N MET A 120 -15.91 16.27 4.46
CA MET A 120 -14.65 15.65 4.03
C MET A 120 -14.94 14.27 3.42
N HIS A 121 -14.49 14.06 2.19
CA HIS A 121 -14.74 12.85 1.43
C HIS A 121 -13.55 11.89 1.48
N HIS A 122 -12.35 12.40 1.24
CA HIS A 122 -11.13 11.58 1.28
C HIS A 122 -9.88 12.44 1.47
N VAL A 123 -8.76 11.75 1.71
CA VAL A 123 -7.42 12.33 1.85
C VAL A 123 -6.50 11.64 0.85
N CYS A 124 -5.72 12.40 0.10
CA CYS A 124 -4.77 11.87 -0.87
C CYS A 124 -3.34 12.05 -0.35
N ILE A 125 -2.61 10.95 -0.22
CA ILE A 125 -1.20 10.95 0.18
C ILE A 125 -0.38 10.46 -1.01
N GLU A 126 0.71 11.17 -1.31
CA GLU A 126 1.62 10.79 -2.38
C GLU A 126 2.35 9.49 -2.04
N ASP A 127 2.74 8.71 -3.05
CA ASP A 127 3.66 7.60 -2.89
C ASP A 127 4.95 7.87 -3.67
N SER A 128 6.07 7.94 -2.96
CA SER A 128 7.38 8.19 -3.57
C SER A 128 7.97 6.98 -4.30
N SER A 129 7.29 5.82 -4.29
CA SER A 129 7.63 4.67 -5.13
C SER A 129 7.08 4.76 -6.57
N LEU A 130 6.00 5.52 -6.79
CA LEU A 130 5.30 5.62 -8.08
C LEU A 130 5.93 6.61 -9.09
N LEU A 131 7.00 7.31 -8.73
CA LEU A 131 7.72 8.26 -9.60
C LEU A 131 8.80 7.61 -10.49
N ARG A 132 8.95 6.27 -10.47
CA ARG A 132 9.81 5.55 -11.44
C ARG A 132 8.96 5.05 -12.61
N LYS A 133 8.80 5.89 -13.63
CA LYS A 133 8.50 5.42 -15.00
C LYS A 133 9.78 5.50 -15.82
#